data_AF-X1LRB6-F1
#
_entry.id   AF-X1LRB6-F1
#
_cell.length_a   1.000
_cell.length_b   1.000
_cell.length_c   1.000
_cell.angle_alpha   90.00
_cell.angle_beta   90.00
_cell.angle_gamma   90.00
#
_symmetry.space_group_name_H-M   'P 1'
#
loop_
_entity.id
_entity.type
_entity.pdbx_description
1 polymer ?
#
loop_
_entity_poly.entity_id
_entity_poly.type
_entity_poly.pdbx_seq_one_letter_code
_entity_poly.pdbx_strand_id
1 'polypeptide(L)'
;WLSWETKDDALRTLKLAHDLMKSSLADMLQSTIIIPYPGTPLYQQSVENDWFLIKSKEYEKFDMTTQILKTVDMSPDEVMSISKSIYKSFLNPKFIYGYLKKVKSYEDFKYLLRGIRPVIGHLRDFSRKNKK
;
A
#
# COMPACT_ATOMS: atom_id res chain seq x y z
N TRP A 1 8.38 -3.86 -1.09
CA TRP A 1 9.18 -3.98 -2.31
C TRP A 1 10.28 -5.00 -2.09
N LEU A 2 10.68 -5.67 -3.16
CA LEU A 2 11.65 -6.78 -3.12
C LEU A 2 13.07 -6.25 -2.99
N SER A 3 13.99 -7.07 -2.48
CA SER A 3 15.38 -6.64 -2.24
C SER A 3 16.15 -6.29 -3.52
N TRP A 4 15.71 -6.83 -4.66
CA TRP A 4 16.27 -6.56 -6.00
C TRP A 4 15.49 -5.49 -6.78
N GLU A 5 14.46 -4.90 -6.18
CA GLU A 5 13.61 -3.91 -6.84
C GLU A 5 14.18 -2.50 -6.68
N THR A 6 14.19 -1.75 -7.79
CA THR A 6 14.64 -0.36 -7.82
C THR A 6 13.49 0.61 -7.57
N LYS A 7 13.82 1.87 -7.28
CA LYS A 7 12.84 2.95 -7.18
C LYS A 7 12.06 3.14 -8.48
N ASP A 8 12.72 2.97 -9.62
CA ASP A 8 12.05 3.09 -10.91
C ASP A 8 11.03 1.97 -11.12
N ASP A 9 11.36 0.72 -10.76
CA ASP A 9 10.40 -0.40 -10.78
C ASP A 9 9.15 -0.11 -9.95
N ALA A 10 9.35 0.36 -8.72
CA ALA A 10 8.28 0.71 -7.80
C ALA A 10 7.40 1.84 -8.38
N LEU A 11 8.00 2.87 -8.99
CA LEU A 11 7.28 3.98 -9.60
C LEU A 11 6.51 3.57 -10.87
N ARG A 12 7.06 2.66 -11.69
CA ARG A 12 6.35 2.10 -12.85
C ARG A 12 5.13 1.30 -12.41
N THR A 13 5.26 0.47 -11.37
CA THR A 13 4.14 -0.26 -10.78
C THR A 13 3.09 0.68 -10.21
N LEU A 14 3.52 1.73 -9.50
CA LEU A 14 2.65 2.78 -8.98
C LEU A 14 1.87 3.47 -10.09
N LYS A 15 2.55 3.83 -11.20
CA LYS A 15 1.91 4.43 -12.37
C LYS A 15 0.87 3.50 -13.00
N LEU A 16 1.20 2.22 -13.18
CA LEU A 16 0.27 1.23 -13.72
C LEU A 16 -0.99 1.13 -12.86
N ALA A 17 -0.83 1.02 -11.54
CA ALA A 17 -1.96 0.94 -10.63
C ALA A 17 -2.81 2.23 -10.66
N HIS A 18 -2.19 3.41 -10.72
CA HIS A 18 -2.91 4.66 -10.94
C HIS A 18 -3.74 4.65 -12.22
N ASP A 19 -3.16 4.15 -13.32
CA ASP A 19 -3.82 4.11 -14.63
C ASP A 19 -5.02 3.14 -14.61
N LEU A 20 -4.87 1.95 -14.01
CA LEU A 20 -5.95 0.97 -13.82
C LEU A 20 -7.11 1.49 -12.97
N MET A 21 -6.80 2.21 -11.89
CA MET A 21 -7.79 2.84 -11.03
C MET A 21 -8.55 3.92 -11.80
N LYS A 22 -7.84 4.82 -12.50
CA LYS A 22 -8.46 5.90 -13.29
C LYS A 22 -9.33 5.38 -14.43
N SER A 23 -8.98 4.25 -15.03
CA SER A 23 -9.78 3.62 -16.09
C SER A 23 -10.94 2.79 -15.57
N SER A 24 -11.19 2.77 -14.25
CA SER A 24 -12.25 1.97 -13.61
C SER A 24 -12.14 0.45 -13.84
N LEU A 25 -10.94 -0.01 -14.21
CA LEU A 25 -10.60 -1.43 -14.40
C LEU A 25 -10.24 -2.13 -13.09
N ALA A 26 -9.93 -1.36 -12.04
CA ALA A 26 -9.72 -1.85 -10.69
C ALA A 26 -10.69 -1.16 -9.73
N ASP A 27 -11.34 -1.96 -8.88
CA ASP A 27 -12.29 -1.49 -7.85
C ASP A 27 -11.65 -1.39 -6.46
N MET A 28 -10.63 -2.20 -6.20
CA MET A 28 -9.92 -2.27 -4.94
C MET A 28 -8.41 -2.30 -5.19
N LEU A 29 -7.67 -1.78 -4.22
CA LEU A 29 -6.22 -1.71 -4.28
C LEU A 29 -5.66 -1.92 -2.89
N GLN A 30 -4.67 -2.80 -2.82
CA GLN A 30 -3.89 -3.04 -1.62
C GLN A 30 -2.41 -2.81 -1.98
N SER A 31 -1.75 -1.97 -1.19
CA SER A 31 -0.30 -1.77 -1.28
C SER A 31 0.32 -2.16 0.05
N THR A 32 1.05 -3.27 0.02
CA THR A 32 1.72 -3.85 1.20
C THR A 32 3.21 -3.96 0.96
N ILE A 33 3.97 -3.80 2.04
CA ILE A 33 5.39 -4.11 2.08
C ILE A 33 5.58 -5.61 2.27
N ILE A 34 6.64 -6.15 1.67
CA ILE A 34 6.88 -7.58 1.68
C ILE A 34 7.59 -7.98 2.98
N ILE A 35 7.15 -9.11 3.55
CA ILE A 35 7.70 -9.66 4.78
C ILE A 35 8.20 -11.09 4.49
N PRO A 36 9.49 -11.38 4.72
CA PRO A 36 10.05 -12.71 4.53
C PRO A 36 9.69 -13.61 5.72
N TYR A 37 8.55 -14.29 5.74
CA TYR A 37 8.20 -15.10 6.91
C TYR A 37 9.12 -16.32 7.11
N PRO A 38 9.47 -16.69 8.36
CA PRO A 38 10.31 -17.85 8.65
C PRO A 38 9.79 -19.13 7.98
N GLY A 39 10.69 -19.93 7.42
CA GLY A 39 10.35 -21.16 6.69
C GLY A 39 9.99 -20.94 5.21
N THR A 40 9.91 -19.69 4.73
CA THR A 40 9.75 -19.40 3.29
C THR A 40 11.09 -19.34 2.56
N PRO A 41 11.12 -19.64 1.24
CA PRO A 41 12.32 -19.44 0.43
C PRO A 41 12.86 -18.01 0.50
N LEU A 42 11.97 -17.01 0.57
CA LEU A 42 12.37 -15.61 0.68
C LEU A 42 13.10 -15.33 2.00
N TYR A 43 12.67 -15.92 3.12
CA TYR A 43 13.39 -15.80 4.40
C TYR A 43 14.78 -16.41 4.32
N GLN A 44 14.89 -17.62 3.77
CA GLN A 44 16.18 -18.27 3.58
C GLN A 44 17.12 -17.41 2.73
N GLN A 45 16.66 -16.95 1.57
CA GLN A 45 17.42 -16.04 0.71
C GLN A 45 17.80 -14.74 1.43
N SER A 46 16.89 -14.19 2.24
CA SER A 46 17.14 -12.96 2.97
C SER A 46 18.22 -13.11 4.04
N VAL A 47 18.31 -14.30 4.68
CA VAL A 47 19.38 -14.62 5.62
C VAL A 47 20.71 -14.84 4.88
N GLU A 48 20.69 -15.64 3.81
CA GLU A 48 21.89 -15.99 3.03
C GLU A 48 22.56 -14.78 2.38
N ASN A 49 21.76 -13.81 1.92
CA ASN A 49 22.23 -12.63 1.21
C ASN A 49 22.32 -11.36 2.08
N ASP A 50 22.17 -11.50 3.41
CA ASP A 50 22.18 -10.38 4.37
C ASP A 50 21.21 -9.24 3.96
N TRP A 51 19.97 -9.57 3.59
CA TRP A 51 18.99 -8.57 3.17
C TRP A 51 18.24 -7.91 4.32
N PHE A 52 18.32 -8.42 5.55
CA PHE A 52 17.58 -7.82 6.65
C PHE A 52 18.17 -6.46 7.08
N LEU A 53 17.28 -5.52 7.39
CA LEU A 53 17.60 -4.25 8.05
C LEU A 53 17.59 -4.33 9.58
N ILE A 54 17.05 -5.43 10.10
CA ILE A 54 16.91 -5.79 11.52
C ILE A 54 17.56 -7.16 11.75
N LYS A 55 17.61 -7.67 12.98
CA LYS A 55 18.00 -9.08 13.16
C LYS A 55 16.89 -9.98 12.63
N SER A 56 17.25 -11.05 11.94
CA SER A 56 16.30 -12.01 11.34
C SER A 56 15.35 -12.68 12.36
N LYS A 57 15.72 -12.68 13.66
CA LYS A 57 14.92 -13.24 14.75
C LYS A 57 14.04 -12.23 15.50
N GLU A 58 14.06 -10.94 15.13
CA GLU A 58 13.18 -9.90 15.69
C GLU A 58 11.78 -9.99 15.07
N TYR A 59 11.08 -11.10 15.34
CA TYR A 59 9.79 -11.43 14.73
C TYR A 59 8.68 -10.43 15.05
N GLU A 60 8.80 -9.68 16.15
CA GLU A 60 7.89 -8.59 16.51
C GLU A 60 7.84 -7.47 15.46
N LYS A 61 8.84 -7.38 14.57
CA LYS A 61 8.90 -6.39 13.48
C LYS A 61 8.26 -6.87 12.17
N PHE A 62 7.77 -8.11 12.11
CA PHE A 62 7.22 -8.73 10.89
C PHE A 62 5.72 -8.41 10.71
N ASP A 63 5.32 -7.20 11.12
CA ASP A 63 3.93 -6.75 11.21
C ASP A 63 3.46 -5.88 10.02
N MET A 64 4.29 -5.76 8.99
CA MET A 64 4.05 -4.93 7.80
C MET A 64 3.93 -3.42 8.08
N THR A 65 4.33 -2.93 9.26
CA THR A 65 4.26 -1.49 9.56
C THR A 65 5.48 -0.71 9.06
N THR A 66 6.60 -1.41 8.88
CA THR A 66 7.85 -0.86 8.35
C THR A 66 8.55 -1.87 7.44
N GLN A 67 9.38 -1.36 6.52
CA GLN A 67 10.19 -2.20 5.64
C GLN A 67 11.33 -2.82 6.45
N ILE A 68 11.45 -4.15 6.42
CA ILE A 68 12.49 -4.89 7.17
C ILE A 68 13.55 -5.53 6.26
N LEU A 69 13.41 -5.40 4.94
CA LEU A 69 14.39 -5.82 3.94
C LEU A 69 15.04 -4.61 3.25
N LYS A 70 16.34 -4.70 2.99
CA LYS A 70 17.10 -3.76 2.15
C LYS A 70 16.45 -3.71 0.76
N THR A 71 16.52 -2.55 0.13
CA THR A 71 16.19 -2.39 -1.30
C THR A 71 17.42 -1.84 -2.01
N VAL A 72 17.41 -1.86 -3.36
CA VAL A 72 18.58 -1.47 -4.16
C VAL A 72 18.98 -0.01 -3.92
N ASP A 73 18.00 0.90 -3.93
CA ASP A 73 18.22 2.35 -3.98
C ASP A 73 17.17 3.16 -3.21
N MET A 74 16.43 2.54 -2.27
CA MET A 74 15.44 3.23 -1.44
C MET A 74 15.65 2.97 0.06
N SER A 75 15.45 4.03 0.85
CA SER A 75 15.30 3.92 2.30
C SER A 75 13.93 3.31 2.69
N PRO A 76 13.80 2.74 3.90
CA PRO A 76 12.50 2.30 4.43
C PRO A 76 11.40 3.38 4.35
N ASP A 77 11.74 4.63 4.66
CA ASP A 77 10.79 5.74 4.61
C ASP A 77 10.32 6.06 3.19
N GLU A 78 11.21 5.98 2.20
CA GLU A 78 10.84 6.13 0.79
C GLU A 78 9.90 5.01 0.34
N VAL A 79 10.19 3.76 0.68
CA VAL A 79 9.34 2.60 0.41
C VAL A 79 7.93 2.81 1.00
N MET A 80 7.86 3.24 2.26
CA MET A 80 6.60 3.52 2.94
C MET A 80 5.86 4.70 2.32
N SER A 81 6.58 5.76 1.93
CA SER A 81 6.01 6.94 1.27
C SER A 81 5.39 6.59 -0.08
N ILE A 82 6.11 5.82 -0.90
CA ILE A 82 5.64 5.33 -2.21
C ILE A 82 4.39 4.46 -2.00
N SER A 83 4.45 3.48 -1.10
CA SER A 83 3.32 2.59 -0.80
C SER A 83 2.08 3.35 -0.34
N LYS A 84 2.24 4.39 0.50
CA LYS A 84 1.11 5.23 0.95
C LYS A 84 0.59 6.16 -0.14
N SER A 85 1.46 6.61 -1.04
CA SER A 85 1.11 7.59 -2.08
C SER A 85 0.00 7.10 -3.01
N ILE A 86 -0.07 5.79 -3.24
CA ILE A 86 -1.05 5.17 -4.12
C ILE A 86 -2.49 5.36 -3.66
N TYR A 87 -2.73 5.50 -2.36
CA TYR A 87 -4.08 5.71 -1.82
C TYR A 87 -4.65 7.08 -2.21
N LYS A 88 -3.81 8.04 -2.66
CA LYS A 88 -4.28 9.28 -3.28
C LYS A 88 -5.06 9.03 -4.57
N SER A 89 -4.90 7.86 -5.21
CA SER A 89 -5.71 7.45 -6.37
C SER A 89 -7.20 7.42 -6.08
N PHE A 90 -7.59 7.01 -4.87
CA PHE A 90 -8.99 6.93 -4.48
C PHE A 90 -9.67 8.30 -4.39
N LEU A 91 -8.88 9.37 -4.23
CA LEU A 91 -9.36 10.75 -4.23
C LEU A 91 -9.40 11.35 -5.64
N ASN A 92 -9.00 10.60 -6.68
CA ASN A 92 -9.02 11.10 -8.05
C ASN A 92 -10.47 11.27 -8.54
N PRO A 93 -10.85 12.45 -9.08
CA PRO A 93 -12.22 12.67 -9.56
C PRO A 93 -12.68 11.67 -10.62
N LYS A 94 -11.78 11.18 -11.49
CA LYS A 94 -12.11 10.17 -12.51
C LYS A 94 -12.44 8.82 -11.86
N PHE A 95 -11.68 8.41 -10.85
CA PHE A 95 -11.97 7.20 -10.09
C PHE A 95 -13.32 7.30 -9.38
N ILE A 96 -13.56 8.41 -8.66
CA ILE A 96 -14.83 8.65 -7.96
C ILE A 96 -16.00 8.63 -8.94
N TYR A 97 -15.88 9.31 -10.08
CA TYR A 97 -16.92 9.32 -11.11
C TYR A 97 -17.17 7.93 -11.71
N GLY A 98 -16.12 7.17 -11.99
CA GLY A 98 -16.22 5.79 -12.46
C GLY A 98 -16.92 4.88 -11.45
N TYR A 99 -16.60 5.04 -10.16
CA TYR A 99 -17.25 4.32 -9.08
C TYR A 99 -18.74 4.71 -8.95
N LEU A 100 -19.08 6.00 -9.00
CA LEU A 100 -20.46 6.48 -8.94
C LEU A 100 -21.31 5.96 -10.12
N LYS A 101 -20.73 5.81 -11.32
CA LYS A 101 -21.41 5.20 -12.47
C LYS A 101 -21.80 3.73 -12.27
N LYS A 102 -21.12 3.02 -11.38
CA LYS A 102 -21.42 1.61 -11.07
C LYS A 102 -22.62 1.48 -10.12
N VAL A 103 -23.02 2.55 -9.44
CA VAL A 103 -24.20 2.60 -8.57
C VAL A 103 -25.45 2.54 -9.43
N LYS A 104 -26.17 1.40 -9.40
CA LYS A 104 -27.38 1.20 -10.23
C LYS A 104 -28.64 0.99 -9.40
N SER A 105 -28.52 0.74 -8.10
CA SER A 105 -29.65 0.48 -7.22
C SER A 105 -29.67 1.39 -5.99
N TYR A 106 -30.85 1.48 -5.37
CA TYR A 106 -31.02 2.15 -4.08
C TYR A 106 -30.20 1.48 -2.96
N GLU A 107 -29.99 0.16 -3.06
CA GLU A 107 -29.15 -0.59 -2.12
C GLU A 107 -27.67 -0.22 -2.26
N ASP A 108 -27.17 -0.08 -3.49
CA ASP A 108 -25.79 0.38 -3.76
C ASP A 108 -25.56 1.78 -3.18
N PHE A 109 -26.54 2.67 -3.36
CA PHE A 109 -26.47 4.02 -2.80
C PHE A 109 -26.43 4.00 -1.27
N LYS A 110 -27.28 3.20 -0.61
CA LYS A 110 -27.29 3.03 0.85
C LYS A 110 -25.98 2.42 1.36
N TYR A 111 -25.39 1.47 0.61
CA TYR A 111 -24.10 0.89 0.91
C TYR A 111 -22.97 1.94 0.83
N LEU A 112 -22.97 2.76 -0.23
CA LEU A 112 -21.99 3.82 -0.42
C LEU A 112 -22.07 4.86 0.72
N LEU A 113 -23.28 5.29 1.11
CA LEU A 113 -23.48 6.19 2.26
C LEU A 113 -22.96 5.61 3.58
N ARG A 114 -23.13 4.30 3.81
CA ARG A 114 -22.56 3.63 4.99
C ARG A 114 -21.03 3.65 4.98
N GLY A 115 -20.41 3.56 3.81
CA GLY A 115 -18.95 3.62 3.63
C GLY A 115 -18.33 5.01 3.83
N ILE A 116 -19.09 6.09 3.59
CA ILE A 116 -18.59 7.47 3.76
C ILE A 116 -18.20 7.77 5.21
N ARG A 117 -19.01 7.33 6.19
CA ARG A 117 -18.80 7.66 7.61
C ARG A 117 -17.49 7.08 8.17
N PRO A 118 -17.14 5.80 7.94
CA PRO A 118 -15.82 5.25 8.29
C PRO A 118 -14.66 5.95 7.59
N VAL A 119 -14.80 6.29 6.29
CA VAL A 119 -13.74 6.96 5.53
C VAL A 119 -13.40 8.33 6.11
N ILE A 120 -14.41 9.13 6.47
CA ILE A 120 -14.21 10.43 7.14
C ILE A 120 -13.53 10.24 8.51
N GLY A 121 -13.92 9.20 9.25
CA GLY A 121 -13.26 8.82 10.51
C GLY A 121 -11.78 8.54 10.32
N HIS A 122 -11.44 7.66 9.38
CA HIS A 122 -10.06 7.33 9.05
C HIS A 122 -9.26 8.54 8.58
N LEU A 123 -9.80 9.37 7.68
CA LEU A 123 -9.12 10.60 7.23
C LEU A 123 -8.80 11.55 8.39
N ARG A 124 -9.70 11.67 9.37
CA ARG A 124 -9.49 12.48 10.57
C ARG A 124 -8.44 11.89 11.50
N ASP A 125 -8.38 10.56 11.62
CA ASP A 125 -7.38 9.87 12.44
C ASP A 125 -5.99 9.93 11.80
N PHE A 126 -5.91 9.79 10.47
CA PHE A 126 -4.68 10.01 9.71
C PHE A 126 -4.19 11.46 9.81
N SER A 127 -5.09 12.45 9.83
CA SER A 127 -4.75 13.87 10.02
C SER A 127 -4.34 14.22 11.46
N ARG A 128 -4.73 13.42 12.46
CA ARG A 128 -4.43 13.69 13.88
C ARG A 128 -3.05 13.24 14.34
N LYS A 129 -2.26 12.58 13.50
CA LYS A 129 -0.84 12.30 13.79
C LYS A 129 0.05 13.50 13.44
N ASN A 130 -0.01 14.52 14.30
CA ASN A 130 1.01 15.57 14.45
C ASN A 130 0.87 16.29 15.80
N LYS A 131 0.70 15.52 16.89
CA LYS A 131 1.00 16.02 18.24
C LYS A 131 1.75 14.94 19.00
N LYS A 132 3.06 15.19 19.10
CA LYS A 132 4.10 14.70 20.03
C LYS A 132 3.92 13.29 20.58
#